data_AF-A0A524MA61-F1
#
_entry.id   AF-A0A524MA61-F1
#
_cell.length_a   1.000
_cell.length_b   1.000
_cell.length_c   1.000
_cell.angle_alpha   90.00
_cell.angle_beta   90.00
_cell.angle_gamma   90.00
#
_symmetry.space_group_name_H-M   'P 1'
#
loop_
_entity.id
_entity.type
_entity.pdbx_description
1 polymer ?
#
loop_
_entity_poly.entity_id
_entity_poly.type
_entity_poly.pdbx_seq_one_letter_code
_entity_poly.pdbx_strand_id
1 'polypeptide(L)'
;MEWKKHSKKISDLQKANTEIDMKVRNRLDSMIEEMLNQDVAVPLHFLIEHLHLDKDRDDAMQELRLHVGLLEGIEYGVIVDDNDQSVFVFFKKTE
;
A
#
# COMPACT_ATOMS: atom_id res chain seq x y z
N MET A 1 -29.17 8.87 -27.23
CA MET A 1 -27.93 9.30 -26.54
C MET A 1 -27.34 8.11 -25.80
N GLU A 2 -26.53 7.30 -26.48
CA GLU A 2 -25.98 6.06 -25.90
C GLU A 2 -24.91 6.32 -24.83
N TRP A 3 -24.14 7.42 -24.93
CA TRP A 3 -23.08 7.76 -23.99
C TRP A 3 -23.55 7.90 -22.53
N LYS A 4 -24.80 8.34 -22.30
CA LYS A 4 -25.37 8.46 -20.95
C LYS A 4 -25.55 7.11 -20.24
N LYS A 5 -25.66 6.00 -20.98
CA LYS A 5 -25.71 4.64 -20.42
C LYS A 5 -24.33 4.16 -19.95
N HIS A 6 -23.26 4.81 -20.40
CA HIS A 6 -21.88 4.52 -20.03
C HIS A 6 -21.28 5.57 -19.09
N SER A 7 -22.03 6.59 -18.68
CA SER A 7 -21.57 7.62 -17.76
C SER A 7 -21.95 7.31 -16.31
N LYS A 8 -20.96 7.37 -15.40
CA LYS A 8 -21.18 7.38 -13.94
C LYS A 8 -21.13 8.82 -13.43
N LYS A 9 -21.80 9.10 -12.31
CA LYS A 9 -21.66 10.42 -11.66
C LYS A 9 -20.26 10.55 -11.06
N ILE A 10 -19.65 11.71 -11.24
CA ILE A 10 -18.34 12.03 -10.66
C ILE A 10 -18.39 11.90 -9.12
N SER A 11 -19.49 12.31 -8.49
CA SER A 11 -19.69 12.17 -7.04
C SER A 11 -19.61 10.72 -6.56
N ASP A 12 -20.17 9.79 -7.34
CA ASP A 12 -20.22 8.36 -6.97
C ASP A 12 -18.82 7.75 -7.14
N LEU A 13 -18.08 8.18 -8.16
CA LEU A 13 -16.68 7.80 -8.36
C LEU A 13 -15.77 8.34 -7.26
N GLN A 14 -15.92 9.61 -6.88
CA GLN A 14 -15.16 10.23 -5.79
C GLN A 14 -15.39 9.51 -4.46
N LYS A 15 -16.66 9.21 -4.13
CA LYS A 15 -17.00 8.48 -2.91
C LYS A 15 -16.40 7.08 -2.90
N ALA A 16 -16.50 6.35 -4.01
CA ALA A 16 -15.92 5.02 -4.13
C ALA A 16 -14.39 5.05 -3.96
N ASN A 17 -13.72 6.04 -4.54
CA ASN A 17 -12.27 6.21 -4.39
C ASN A 17 -11.89 6.49 -2.93
N THR A 18 -12.58 7.41 -2.25
CA THR A 18 -12.33 7.68 -0.83
C THR A 18 -12.53 6.43 0.04
N GLU A 19 -13.56 5.62 -0.22
CA GLU A 19 -13.78 4.37 0.51
C GLU A 19 -12.67 3.34 0.26
N ILE A 20 -12.10 3.31 -0.95
CA ILE A 20 -10.95 2.46 -1.28
C ILE A 20 -9.72 2.95 -0.51
N ASP A 21 -9.40 4.24 -0.59
CA ASP A 21 -8.24 4.84 0.10
C ASP A 21 -8.28 4.58 1.62
N MET A 22 -9.47 4.72 2.24
CA MET A 22 -9.65 4.41 3.66
C MET A 22 -9.42 2.93 3.98
N LYS A 23 -9.87 2.02 3.11
CA LYS A 23 -9.64 0.57 3.30
C LYS A 23 -8.16 0.21 3.18
N VAL A 24 -7.47 0.79 2.20
CA VAL A 24 -6.02 0.58 2.02
C VAL A 24 -5.28 1.03 3.27
N ARG A 25 -5.57 2.23 3.76
CA ARG A 25 -4.96 2.77 4.98
C ARG A 25 -5.23 1.88 6.20
N ASN A 26 -6.47 1.48 6.43
CA ASN A 26 -6.80 0.61 7.57
C ASN A 26 -6.08 -0.74 7.52
N ARG A 27 -5.95 -1.34 6.32
CA ARG A 27 -5.20 -2.60 6.15
C ARG A 27 -3.72 -2.41 6.44
N LEU A 28 -3.13 -1.34 5.91
CA LEU A 28 -1.73 -1.01 6.14
C LEU A 28 -1.46 -0.78 7.64
N ASP A 29 -2.30 0.00 8.32
CA ASP A 29 -2.16 0.29 9.75
C ASP A 29 -2.19 -0.99 10.59
N SER A 30 -3.19 -1.86 10.37
CA SER A 30 -3.26 -3.15 11.08
C SER A 30 -2.05 -4.04 10.83
N MET A 31 -1.57 -4.11 9.58
CA MET A 31 -0.41 -4.93 9.24
C MET A 31 0.87 -4.38 9.89
N ILE A 32 1.06 -3.06 9.90
CA ILE A 32 2.21 -2.41 10.54
C ILE A 32 2.17 -2.67 12.05
N GLU A 33 1.03 -2.53 12.71
CA GLU A 33 0.90 -2.83 14.15
C GLU A 33 1.31 -4.27 14.49
N GLU A 34 0.92 -5.24 13.66
CA GLU A 34 1.31 -6.64 13.82
C GLU A 34 2.81 -6.84 13.59
N MET A 35 3.39 -6.17 12.59
CA MET A 35 4.80 -6.34 12.19
C MET A 35 5.81 -5.58 13.05
N LEU A 36 5.47 -4.42 13.62
CA LEU A 36 6.44 -3.50 14.26
C LEU A 36 7.24 -4.11 15.41
N ASN A 37 6.74 -5.16 16.05
CA ASN A 37 7.42 -5.85 17.16
C ASN A 37 7.87 -7.27 16.79
N GLN A 38 7.80 -7.61 15.50
CA GLN A 38 8.17 -8.91 14.97
C GLN A 38 9.37 -8.72 14.03
N ASP A 39 10.36 -9.61 14.13
CA ASP A 39 11.52 -9.62 13.23
C ASP A 39 11.13 -10.27 11.89
N VAL A 40 10.21 -9.61 11.17
CA VAL A 40 9.57 -10.13 9.96
C VAL A 40 9.56 -9.10 8.84
N ALA A 41 9.79 -9.58 7.62
CA ALA A 41 9.63 -8.81 6.40
C ALA A 41 8.63 -9.53 5.48
N VAL A 42 7.86 -8.77 4.70
CA VAL A 42 6.83 -9.29 3.79
C VAL A 42 7.21 -9.02 2.34
N PRO A 43 6.92 -9.95 1.41
CA PRO A 43 7.19 -9.73 -0.01
C PRO A 43 6.43 -8.52 -0.55
N LEU A 44 7.09 -7.68 -1.34
CA LEU A 44 6.46 -6.51 -1.98
C LEU A 44 5.29 -6.91 -2.88
N HIS A 45 5.39 -8.05 -3.57
CA HIS A 45 4.30 -8.55 -4.41
C HIS A 45 3.03 -8.80 -3.60
N PHE A 46 3.15 -9.33 -2.38
CA PHE A 46 2.01 -9.49 -1.48
C PHE A 46 1.40 -8.14 -1.11
N LEU A 47 2.22 -7.11 -0.85
CA LEU A 47 1.73 -5.77 -0.54
C LEU A 47 0.98 -5.14 -1.71
N ILE A 48 1.48 -5.29 -2.94
CA ILE A 48 0.82 -4.82 -4.16
C ILE A 48 -0.60 -5.41 -4.25
N GLU A 49 -0.75 -6.72 -4.05
CA GLU A 49 -2.05 -7.37 -4.12
C GLU A 49 -2.96 -7.02 -2.94
N HIS A 50 -2.41 -7.01 -1.73
CA HIS A 50 -3.17 -6.84 -0.49
C HIS A 50 -3.68 -5.41 -0.29
N LEU A 51 -2.83 -4.43 -0.63
CA LEU A 51 -3.11 -3.00 -0.52
C LEU A 51 -3.63 -2.40 -1.83
N HIS A 52 -3.74 -3.21 -2.90
CA HIS A 52 -4.15 -2.75 -4.23
C HIS A 52 -3.28 -1.61 -4.77
N LEU A 53 -1.97 -1.68 -4.54
CA LEU A 53 -1.01 -0.69 -5.05
C LEU A 53 -0.84 -0.85 -6.58
N ASP A 54 -0.07 0.06 -7.17
CA ASP A 54 0.37 -0.10 -8.55
C ASP A 54 1.08 -1.45 -8.78
N LYS A 55 0.96 -1.98 -10.00
CA LYS A 55 1.59 -3.24 -10.40
C LYS A 55 3.06 -3.07 -10.76
N ASP A 56 3.44 -1.87 -11.20
CA ASP A 56 4.85 -1.55 -11.38
C ASP A 56 5.53 -1.44 -10.01
N ARG A 57 6.71 -2.02 -9.92
CA ARG A 57 7.42 -2.13 -8.64
C ARG A 57 7.81 -0.78 -8.09
N ASP A 58 8.30 0.11 -8.94
CA ASP A 58 8.86 1.39 -8.50
C ASP A 58 7.71 2.35 -8.13
N ASP A 59 6.61 2.32 -8.89
CA ASP A 59 5.39 3.06 -8.56
C ASP A 59 4.73 2.54 -7.27
N ALA A 60 4.65 1.21 -7.08
CA ALA A 60 4.14 0.61 -5.84
C ALA A 60 4.95 1.02 -4.61
N MET A 61 6.28 1.07 -4.74
CA MET A 61 7.17 1.53 -3.68
C MET A 61 6.98 3.02 -3.36
N GLN A 62 6.74 3.83 -4.38
CA GLN A 62 6.44 5.25 -4.19
C GLN A 62 5.09 5.45 -3.50
N GLU A 63 4.06 4.70 -3.89
CA GLU A 63 2.74 4.73 -3.26
C GLU A 63 2.82 4.27 -1.79
N LEU A 64 3.51 3.17 -1.52
CA LEU A 64 3.74 2.68 -0.16
C LEU A 64 4.47 3.72 0.69
N ARG A 65 5.50 4.38 0.14
CA ARG A 65 6.22 5.45 0.83
C ARG A 65 5.31 6.62 1.18
N LEU A 66 4.39 7.00 0.28
CA LEU A 66 3.41 8.06 0.56
C LEU A 66 2.48 7.64 1.70
N HIS A 67 1.96 6.42 1.69
CA HIS A 67 1.09 5.93 2.75
C HIS A 67 1.79 5.83 4.10
N VAL A 68 2.99 5.27 4.15
CA VAL A 68 3.78 5.17 5.39
C VAL A 68 4.21 6.56 5.87
N GLY A 69 4.54 7.48 4.96
CA GLY A 69 4.90 8.86 5.31
C GLY A 69 3.77 9.67 5.96
N LEU A 70 2.51 9.20 5.87
CA LEU A 70 1.37 9.77 6.60
C LEU A 70 1.23 9.20 8.03
N LEU A 71 2.03 8.20 8.39
CA LEU A 71 2.05 7.59 9.71
C LEU A 71 3.21 8.19 10.52
N GLU A 72 2.85 8.81 11.65
CA GLU A 72 3.84 9.44 12.51
C GLU A 72 4.68 8.38 13.23
N GLY A 73 6.00 8.52 13.16
CA GLY A 73 6.94 7.66 13.89
C GLY A 73 7.10 6.26 13.30
N ILE A 74 6.76 6.05 12.03
CA ILE A 74 6.95 4.77 11.33
C ILE A 74 7.80 4.99 10.08
N GLU A 75 8.85 4.20 9.95
CA GLU A 75 9.63 4.07 8.72
C GLU A 75 9.47 2.66 8.15
N TYR A 76 9.74 2.52 6.85
CA TYR A 76 9.87 1.20 6.23
C TYR A 76 11.30 1.01 5.73
N GLY A 77 11.72 -0.25 5.67
CA GLY A 77 12.97 -0.67 5.05
C GLY A 77 12.71 -1.70 3.97
N VAL A 78 13.69 -1.86 3.07
CA VAL A 78 13.63 -2.77 1.93
C VAL A 78 14.84 -3.68 1.95
N ILE A 79 14.61 -4.97 1.76
CA ILE A 79 15.65 -5.99 1.61
C ILE A 79 15.42 -6.68 0.28
N VAL A 80 16.49 -6.93 -0.46
CA VAL A 80 16.44 -7.74 -1.69
C VAL A 80 17.10 -9.08 -1.37
N ASP A 81 16.42 -10.18 -1.66
CA ASP A 81 17.02 -11.51 -1.58
C ASP A 81 17.88 -11.75 -2.82
N ASP A 82 19.18 -12.01 -2.59
CA ASP A 82 20.15 -12.21 -3.67
C ASP A 82 19.92 -13.50 -4.45
N ASN A 83 19.18 -14.47 -3.91
CA ASN A 83 18.96 -15.77 -4.55
C ASN A 83 17.95 -15.70 -5.71
N ASP A 84 16.87 -14.95 -5.52
CA ASP A 84 15.75 -14.87 -6.47
C ASP A 84 15.36 -13.44 -6.86
N GLN A 85 16.09 -12.43 -6.36
CA GLN A 85 15.82 -11.01 -6.54
C GLN A 85 14.47 -10.55 -6.00
N SER A 86 13.87 -11.32 -5.09
CA SER A 86 12.63 -10.94 -4.42
C SER A 86 12.85 -9.74 -3.51
N VAL A 87 11.90 -8.80 -3.55
CA VAL A 87 11.92 -7.60 -2.71
C VAL A 87 11.02 -7.81 -1.50
N PHE A 88 11.58 -7.59 -0.33
CA PHE A 88 10.89 -7.67 0.96
C PHE A 88 10.85 -6.31 1.62
N VAL A 89 9.76 -6.02 2.32
CA VAL A 89 9.53 -4.78 3.05
C VAL A 89 9.28 -5.08 4.51
N PHE A 90 9.87 -4.29 5.40
CA PHE A 90 9.62 -4.34 6.83
C PHE A 90 9.35 -2.94 7.37
N PHE A 91 8.73 -2.85 8.55
CA PHE A 91 8.40 -1.58 9.20
C PHE A 91 9.13 -1.48 10.53
N LYS A 92 9.54 -0.27 10.90
CA LYS A 92 10.22 0.03 12.16
C LYS A 92 9.72 1.36 12.71
N LYS A 93 9.81 1.55 14.03
CA LYS A 93 9.55 2.86 14.62
C LYS A 93 10.72 3.80 14.33
N THR A 94 10.40 5.06 14.05
CA THR A 94 11.38 6.14 14.02
C THR A 94 11.80 6.44 15.47
N GLU A 95 13.10 6.36 15.78
CA GLU A 95 13.65 6.73 17.09
C GLU A 95 13.65 8.25 17.31
#